data_AF-A0A9E3KBC8-F1
#
_entry.id   AF-A0A9E3KBC8-F1
#
_cell.length_a   1.000
_cell.length_b   1.000
_cell.length_c   1.000
_cell.angle_alpha   90.00
_cell.angle_beta   90.00
_cell.angle_gamma   90.00
#
_symmetry.space_group_name_H-M   'P 1'
#
loop_
_entity.id
_entity.type
_entity.pdbx_description
1 polymer ?
#
loop_
_entity_poly.entity_id
_entity_poly.type
_entity_poly.pdbx_seq_one_letter_code
_entity_poly.pdbx_strand_id
1 'polypeptide(L)'
;MADLQEDKRLYIPIKEVAAYMGVNTSTLRYWEKQFDQLNPRKNGKGDRLYTKKDILLLKNIYNLVKEQGYKIEAAKNILSKRKPDGPDKYALIEKLEDVKAFLRTLRKSL
;
A
#
# COMPACT_ATOMS: atom_id res chain seq x y z
N MET A 1 -8.95 8.48 -10.22
CA MET A 1 -7.83 7.56 -9.88
C MET A 1 -8.46 6.31 -9.30
N ALA A 2 -8.36 5.17 -9.99
CA ALA A 2 -9.02 3.93 -9.55
C ALA A 2 -8.31 3.38 -8.32
N ASP A 3 -9.04 3.13 -7.23
CA ASP A 3 -8.46 2.58 -6.01
C ASP A 3 -8.30 1.06 -6.14
N LEU A 4 -7.05 0.56 -6.13
CA LEU A 4 -6.79 -0.89 -6.15
C LEU A 4 -7.28 -1.61 -4.88
N GLN A 5 -7.71 -0.87 -3.86
CA GLN A 5 -8.29 -1.41 -2.63
C GLN A 5 -9.62 -2.16 -2.92
N GLU A 6 -10.43 -1.67 -3.86
CA GLU A 6 -11.73 -2.26 -4.26
C GLU A 6 -11.62 -3.38 -5.31
N ASP A 7 -10.44 -3.60 -5.89
CA ASP A 7 -10.24 -4.64 -6.90
C ASP A 7 -10.48 -6.04 -6.31
N LYS A 8 -11.36 -6.84 -6.91
CA LYS A 8 -11.65 -8.21 -6.45
C LYS A 8 -10.56 -9.23 -6.82
N ARG A 9 -9.60 -8.85 -7.67
CA ARG A 9 -8.50 -9.72 -8.09
C ARG A 9 -7.54 -9.96 -6.92
N LEU A 10 -7.15 -11.23 -6.73
CA LEU A 10 -6.17 -11.63 -5.72
C LEU A 10 -4.74 -11.22 -6.10
N TYR A 11 -4.47 -11.13 -7.39
CA TYR A 11 -3.14 -10.90 -7.96
C TYR A 11 -3.22 -9.87 -9.06
N ILE A 12 -2.35 -8.85 -8.99
CA ILE A 12 -2.30 -7.72 -9.91
C ILE A 12 -0.91 -7.66 -10.55
N PRO A 13 -0.80 -7.55 -11.89
CA PRO A 13 0.50 -7.56 -12.57
C PRO A 13 1.29 -6.27 -12.36
N ILE A 14 2.61 -6.36 -12.39
CA ILE A 14 3.53 -5.22 -12.17
C ILE A 14 3.22 -3.97 -13.00
N LYS A 15 2.76 -4.15 -14.24
CA LYS A 15 2.44 -3.02 -15.13
C LYS A 15 1.28 -2.19 -14.59
N GLU A 16 0.24 -2.86 -14.08
CA GLU A 16 -0.93 -2.19 -13.50
C GLU A 16 -0.57 -1.53 -12.17
N VAL A 17 0.20 -2.21 -11.31
CA VAL A 17 0.67 -1.62 -10.05
C VAL A 17 1.53 -0.38 -10.30
N ALA A 18 2.44 -0.44 -11.27
CA ALA A 18 3.28 0.69 -11.66
C ALA A 18 2.46 1.88 -12.14
N ALA A 19 1.47 1.65 -13.01
CA ALA A 19 0.55 2.68 -13.49
C ALA A 19 -0.26 3.30 -12.35
N TYR A 20 -0.80 2.48 -11.44
CA TYR A 20 -1.56 2.94 -10.27
C TYR A 20 -0.71 3.82 -9.34
N MET A 21 0.52 3.39 -9.07
CA MET A 21 1.44 4.10 -8.17
C MET A 21 2.11 5.30 -8.84
N GLY A 22 1.92 5.51 -10.16
CA GLY A 22 2.59 6.57 -10.91
C GLY A 22 4.11 6.43 -10.95
N VAL A 23 4.63 5.20 -10.86
CA VAL A 23 6.08 4.92 -10.88
C VAL A 23 6.45 3.95 -12.00
N ASN A 24 7.72 3.94 -12.37
CA ASN A 24 8.23 2.98 -13.35
C ASN A 24 8.29 1.56 -12.76
N THR A 25 8.08 0.54 -13.60
CA THR A 25 8.22 -0.87 -13.18
C THR A 25 9.63 -1.18 -12.64
N SER A 26 10.66 -0.49 -13.12
CA SER A 26 12.03 -0.59 -12.59
C SER A 26 12.15 -0.12 -11.14
N THR A 27 11.36 0.88 -10.73
CA THR A 27 11.32 1.37 -9.35
C THR A 27 10.71 0.32 -8.42
N LEU A 28 9.62 -0.33 -8.85
CA LEU A 28 9.02 -1.43 -8.07
C LEU A 28 9.99 -2.61 -7.92
N ARG A 29 10.66 -3.01 -9.01
CA ARG A 29 11.70 -4.06 -8.99
C ARG A 29 12.88 -3.70 -8.08
N TYR A 30 13.23 -2.42 -8.03
CA TYR A 30 14.28 -1.94 -7.14
C TYR A 30 13.84 -2.04 -5.67
N TRP A 31 12.62 -1.60 -5.35
CA TRP A 31 12.09 -1.71 -3.99
C TRP A 31 11.96 -3.15 -3.52
N GLU A 32 11.53 -4.09 -4.36
CA GLU A 32 11.53 -5.53 -4.01
C GLU A 32 12.90 -6.03 -3.57
N LYS A 33 13.99 -5.56 -4.21
CA LYS A 33 15.35 -5.94 -3.82
C LYS A 33 15.79 -5.30 -2.50
N GLN A 34 15.15 -4.22 -2.09
CA GLN A 34 15.51 -3.47 -0.90
C GLN A 34 14.68 -3.91 0.31
N PHE A 35 13.42 -4.24 0.12
CA PHE A 35 12.49 -4.57 1.19
C PHE A 35 12.16 -6.06 1.14
N ASP A 36 12.78 -6.86 2.02
CA ASP A 36 12.58 -8.32 2.06
C ASP A 36 11.12 -8.72 2.35
N GLN A 37 10.37 -7.83 3.00
CA GLN A 37 8.93 -7.97 3.26
C GLN A 37 8.08 -7.85 1.98
N LEU A 38 8.62 -7.26 0.91
CA LEU A 38 7.96 -7.10 -0.38
C LEU A 38 8.41 -8.21 -1.33
N ASN A 39 7.75 -9.36 -1.25
CA ASN A 39 8.11 -10.55 -2.03
C ASN A 39 6.95 -11.02 -2.94
N PRO A 40 6.67 -10.29 -4.04
CA PRO A 40 5.57 -10.63 -4.93
C PRO A 40 5.79 -11.99 -5.61
N ARG A 41 4.70 -12.74 -5.79
CA ARG A 41 4.74 -14.04 -6.47
C ARG A 41 5.12 -13.86 -7.94
N LYS A 42 5.87 -14.81 -8.49
CA LYS A 42 6.11 -14.90 -9.94
C LYS A 42 5.19 -15.93 -10.57
N ASN A 43 4.63 -15.62 -11.73
CA ASN A 43 3.90 -16.62 -12.53
C ASN A 43 4.89 -17.56 -13.25
N GLY A 44 4.38 -18.56 -13.97
CA GLY A 44 5.22 -19.51 -14.73
C GLY A 44 6.07 -18.89 -15.84
N LYS A 45 5.75 -17.67 -16.28
CA LYS A 45 6.52 -16.89 -17.26
C LYS A 45 7.54 -15.94 -16.62
N GLY A 46 7.58 -15.85 -15.28
CA GLY A 46 8.46 -14.97 -14.53
C GLY A 46 7.93 -13.55 -14.29
N ASP A 47 6.69 -13.25 -14.70
CA ASP A 47 6.06 -11.96 -14.40
C ASP A 47 5.63 -11.89 -12.93
N ARG A 48 5.78 -10.70 -12.35
CA ARG A 48 5.44 -10.43 -10.96
C ARG A 48 3.96 -10.13 -10.80
N LEU A 49 3.40 -10.75 -9.77
CA LEU A 49 2.02 -10.64 -9.35
C LEU A 49 2.01 -10.17 -7.89
N TYR A 50 1.43 -8.99 -7.68
CA TYR A 50 1.30 -8.37 -6.36
C TYR A 50 -0.07 -8.69 -5.78
N THR A 51 -0.08 -8.98 -4.49
CA THR A 51 -1.29 -9.08 -3.69
C THR A 51 -1.70 -7.72 -3.15
N LYS A 52 -2.91 -7.62 -2.59
CA LYS A 52 -3.33 -6.41 -1.87
C LYS A 52 -2.38 -6.04 -0.73
N LYS A 53 -1.83 -7.03 -0.02
CA LYS A 53 -0.84 -6.82 1.04
C LYS A 53 0.43 -6.18 0.50
N ASP A 54 0.92 -6.65 -0.65
CA ASP A 54 2.10 -6.07 -1.30
C ASP A 54 1.84 -4.61 -1.72
N ILE A 55 0.64 -4.32 -2.22
CA ILE A 55 0.25 -2.96 -2.62
C ILE A 55 0.20 -2.02 -1.41
N LEU A 56 -0.32 -2.47 -0.27
CA LEU A 56 -0.30 -1.69 0.97
C LEU A 56 1.13 -1.41 1.44
N LEU A 57 2.02 -2.40 1.36
CA LEU A 57 3.43 -2.21 1.69
C LEU A 57 4.09 -1.22 0.72
N LEU A 58 3.80 -1.32 -0.58
CA LEU A 58 4.26 -0.38 -1.60
C LEU A 58 3.77 1.06 -1.36
N LYS A 59 2.51 1.25 -0.97
CA LYS A 59 1.98 2.57 -0.56
C LYS A 59 2.79 3.14 0.60
N ASN A 60 3.06 2.33 1.63
CA ASN A 60 3.88 2.77 2.76
C ASN A 60 5.31 3.13 2.35
N ILE A 61 5.95 2.34 1.49
CA ILE A 61 7.30 2.63 0.96
C ILE A 61 7.28 3.94 0.17
N TYR A 62 6.28 4.12 -0.69
CA TYR A 62 6.11 5.34 -1.50
C TYR A 62 6.01 6.57 -0.61
N ASN A 63 5.15 6.55 0.40
CA ASN A 63 4.96 7.70 1.29
C ASN A 63 6.27 8.04 2.03
N LEU A 64 7.00 7.03 2.51
CA LEU A 64 8.28 7.26 3.20
C LEU A 64 9.35 7.84 2.27
N VAL A 65 9.49 7.30 1.06
CA VAL A 65 10.63 7.62 0.18
C VAL A 65 10.34 8.82 -0.72
N LYS A 66 9.13 8.93 -1.27
CA LYS A 66 8.76 9.97 -2.24
C LYS A 66 8.12 11.18 -1.59
N GLU A 67 7.21 10.99 -0.65
CA GLU A 67 6.50 12.12 -0.02
C GLU A 67 7.30 12.69 1.15
N GLN A 68 7.88 11.84 1.99
CA GLN A 68 8.61 12.25 3.19
C GLN A 68 10.14 12.38 2.96
N GLY A 69 10.63 11.94 1.79
CA GLY A 69 12.04 12.11 1.40
C GLY A 69 13.04 11.26 2.20
N TYR A 70 12.59 10.21 2.90
CA TYR A 70 13.50 9.32 3.61
C TYR A 70 14.37 8.53 2.64
N LYS A 71 15.63 8.33 3.02
CA LYS A 71 16.51 7.35 2.38
C LYS A 71 15.96 5.93 2.58
N ILE A 72 16.26 5.04 1.64
CA ILE A 72 15.79 3.64 1.65
C ILE A 72 16.10 2.95 2.98
N GLU A 73 17.30 3.13 3.54
CA GLU A 73 17.70 2.52 4.83
C GLU A 73 16.85 3.02 6.00
N ALA A 74 16.57 4.33 6.05
CA ALA A 74 15.69 4.90 7.05
C ALA A 74 14.26 4.38 6.91
N ALA A 75 13.76 4.28 5.66
CA ALA A 75 12.45 3.69 5.38
C ALA A 75 12.38 2.22 5.84
N LYS A 76 13.43 1.40 5.61
CA LYS A 76 13.50 0.01 6.11
C LYS A 76 13.40 -0.04 7.63
N ASN A 77 14.15 0.81 8.33
CA ASN A 77 14.12 0.87 9.79
C ASN A 77 12.76 1.31 10.35
N ILE A 78 12.06 2.20 9.65
CA ILE A 78 10.71 2.63 10.05
C ILE A 78 9.71 1.50 9.82
N LEU A 79 9.81 0.78 8.69
CA LEU A 79 8.91 -0.32 8.36
C LEU A 79 9.13 -1.56 9.23
N SER A 80 10.37 -1.86 9.63
CA SER A 80 10.68 -2.99 10.52
C SER A 80 10.20 -2.76 11.95
N LYS A 81 10.22 -1.50 12.42
CA LYS A 81 9.70 -1.11 13.75
C LYS A 81 8.18 -1.03 13.80
N ARG A 82 7.52 -0.79 12.66
CA ARG A 82 6.06 -0.90 12.56
C ARG A 82 5.71 -2.39 12.61
N LYS A 83 4.91 -2.80 13.59
CA LYS A 83 4.39 -4.18 13.62
C LYS A 83 3.73 -4.48 12.26
N PRO A 84 4.00 -5.64 11.63
CA PRO A 84 3.39 -6.02 10.37
C PRO A 84 1.85 -6.10 10.44
N ASP A 85 1.30 -6.20 11.66
CA ASP A 85 -0.14 -6.25 11.96
C ASP A 85 -0.68 -4.94 12.59
N GLY A 86 0.01 -3.81 12.42
CA GLY A 86 -0.61 -2.52 12.76
C GLY A 86 -1.86 -2.32 11.90
N PRO A 87 -3.01 -1.89 12.48
CA PRO A 87 -4.25 -1.73 11.71
C PRO A 87 -3.96 -0.84 10.50
N ASP A 88 -4.38 -1.28 9.32
CA ASP A 88 -4.23 -0.53 8.08
C ASP A 88 -4.73 0.89 8.34
N LYS A 89 -3.81 1.87 8.28
CA LYS A 89 -4.13 3.26 8.62
C LYS A 89 -5.25 3.77 7.73
N TYR A 90 -5.35 3.30 6.50
CA TYR A 90 -6.44 3.65 5.59
C TYR A 90 -7.75 3.04 6.05
N ALA A 91 -7.77 1.75 6.42
CA ALA A 91 -8.96 1.13 7.01
C ALA A 91 -9.37 1.74 8.36
N LEU A 92 -8.40 2.23 9.14
CA LEU A 92 -8.67 2.94 10.39
C LEU A 92 -9.24 4.33 10.12
N ILE A 93 -8.70 5.05 9.14
CA ILE A 93 -9.23 6.36 8.71
C ILE A 93 -10.64 6.19 8.16
N GLU A 94 -10.89 5.21 7.30
CA GLU A 94 -12.22 4.88 6.77
C GLU A 94 -13.22 4.63 7.89
N LYS A 95 -12.87 3.77 8.86
CA LYS A 95 -13.71 3.56 10.05
C LYS A 95 -13.95 4.84 10.85
N LEU A 96 -12.94 5.70 10.99
CA LEU A 96 -13.09 6.98 11.69
C LEU A 96 -13.97 7.97 10.92
N GLU A 97 -13.93 7.94 9.58
CA GLU A 97 -14.85 8.72 8.74
C GLU A 97 -16.28 8.23 8.86
N ASP A 98 -16.50 6.91 8.87
CA ASP A 98 -17.83 6.31 9.10
C ASP A 98 -18.39 6.71 10.47
N VAL A 99 -17.57 6.60 11.53
CA VAL A 99 -17.97 7.02 12.88
C VAL A 99 -18.30 8.52 12.90
N LYS A 100 -17.49 9.35 12.26
CA LYS A 100 -17.72 10.80 12.16
C LYS A 100 -19.01 11.12 11.39
N ALA A 101 -19.30 10.40 10.32
CA ALA A 101 -20.53 10.55 9.54
C ALA A 101 -21.75 10.15 10.39
N PHE A 102 -21.69 9.02 11.07
CA PHE A 102 -22.74 8.54 11.97
C PHE A 102 -23.05 9.56 13.08
N LEU A 103 -22.03 10.06 13.78
CA LEU A 103 -22.21 11.04 14.86
C LEU A 103 -22.80 12.36 14.35
N ARG A 104 -22.46 12.79 13.13
CA ARG A 104 -23.08 13.97 12.50
C ARG A 104 -24.57 13.76 12.22
N THR A 105 -24.96 12.56 11.82
CA THR A 105 -26.37 12.21 11.56
C THR A 105 -27.15 12.19 12.87
N LEU A 106 -26.61 11.57 13.92
CA LEU A 106 -27.23 11.52 15.25
C LEU A 106 -27.45 12.91 15.85
N ARG A 107 -26.49 13.83 15.64
CA ARG A 107 -26.62 15.23 16.06
C ARG A 107 -27.71 16.00 15.30
N LYS A 108 -28.02 15.61 14.07
CA LYS A 108 -29.07 16.28 13.26
C LYS A 108 -30.47 15.76 13.55
N SER A 109 -30.58 14.59 14.17
CA SER A 109 -31.86 13.96 14.55
C SER A 109 -32.30 14.29 15.99
N LEU A 110 -31.53 15.12 16.69
CA LEU A 110 -31.84 15.73 17.99
C LEU A 110 -32.09 17.23 17.76
#